data_AF-A0A177CQZ1-F1
#
_entry.id   AF-A0A177CQZ1-F1
#
_cell.length_a   1.000
_cell.length_b   1.000
_cell.length_c   1.000
_cell.angle_alpha   90.00
_cell.angle_beta   90.00
_cell.angle_gamma   90.00
#
_symmetry.space_group_name_H-M   'P 1'
#
loop_
_entity.id
_entity.type
_entity.pdbx_description
1 polymer ?
#
loop_
_entity_poly.entity_id
_entity_poly.type
_entity_poly.pdbx_seq_one_letter_code
_entity_poly.pdbx_strand_id
1 'polypeptide(L)'
;MKTPSILFAALAAAPTVMAHTVWSVLYVDGESQGDGAGIRMRKDPAKASFPLVDYSSDDMACNVDGTKGVNFVSPVKDGSTLTFEMRSWPDNPSKESLDRGHYGPCAVYLKKVTSAIDDKGAGDGWFKLMDDGYHADTDKWCTDRLIDNKGRLSVELPKGLEGGYYLARPEVVALHNATNGQAQFYTGCAQIFLESTGSLVPESTVAIPGPDYVSAGQSSVKFNIYVGKNAEYQVPGPAVANFTQNVNLASDAQLQQTEGLVPSSCIAQSANWCGKEVASYSDETGCWASGEDCWTQGKKCWAEAPATGGSVCQLWSDKCTAINDQCKAKNFNGPPNKGKVLTPKRETIDIGLIIKPVGGGNIESGSAAPKSSAAAPKSSAPPAFTSAPALAPSAYEPKSDMTETPNPSSTHASFIETPSFSSTVSLLTFEGGAYGDAPSSAPPAFTSAPALAPSAYEPKSDAISTPALSSTQASFIETPSFSSTVPLLSFVGGGYGDASPSTSTKKVAKPTTKVPASEYAAAPKPTAAAEAVDENGMVVVTKTNVVVVTETQYVTLTAGGYRHKRHRRY
;
A
#
# COMPACT_ATOMS: atom_id res chain seq x y z
N MET A 1 0.77 -39.87 -54.04
CA MET A 1 0.51 -39.65 -52.59
C MET A 1 0.10 -38.19 -52.40
N LYS A 2 -0.91 -37.89 -51.57
CA LYS A 2 -1.30 -36.51 -51.22
C LYS A 2 -1.02 -36.30 -49.73
N THR A 3 -0.09 -35.41 -49.41
CA THR A 3 0.17 -34.97 -48.04
C THR A 3 -0.91 -33.98 -47.59
N PRO A 4 -1.60 -34.20 -46.46
CA PRO A 4 -2.50 -33.21 -45.90
C PRO A 4 -1.68 -32.12 -45.18
N SER A 5 -1.93 -30.85 -45.51
CA SER A 5 -1.34 -29.72 -44.78
C SER A 5 -1.92 -29.67 -43.36
N ILE A 6 -1.04 -29.71 -42.35
CA ILE A 6 -1.42 -29.51 -40.95
C ILE A 6 -1.61 -28.00 -40.73
N LEU A 7 -2.84 -27.59 -40.49
CA LEU A 7 -3.18 -26.21 -40.13
C LEU A 7 -2.80 -25.99 -38.65
N PHE A 8 -1.70 -25.27 -38.39
CA PHE A 8 -1.37 -24.84 -37.03
C PHE A 8 -2.42 -23.83 -36.55
N ALA A 9 -3.29 -24.25 -35.63
CA ALA A 9 -4.15 -23.34 -34.90
C ALA A 9 -3.29 -22.55 -33.90
N ALA A 10 -2.92 -21.32 -34.25
CA ALA A 10 -2.29 -20.39 -33.33
C ALA A 10 -3.29 -20.07 -32.20
N LEU A 11 -3.06 -20.65 -31.02
CA LEU A 11 -3.84 -20.38 -29.82
C LEU A 11 -3.50 -18.95 -29.37
N ALA A 12 -4.31 -17.97 -29.77
CA ALA A 12 -4.15 -16.60 -29.35
C ALA A 12 -4.33 -16.51 -27.82
N ALA A 13 -3.23 -16.32 -27.10
CA ALA A 13 -3.27 -15.96 -25.70
C ALA A 13 -3.91 -14.57 -25.60
N ALA A 14 -5.18 -14.52 -25.17
CA ALA A 14 -5.82 -13.26 -24.86
C ALA A 14 -5.02 -12.58 -23.74
N PRO A 15 -4.69 -11.28 -23.85
CA PRO A 15 -4.04 -10.57 -22.76
C PRO A 15 -4.97 -10.61 -21.55
N THR A 16 -4.44 -11.10 -20.43
CA THR A 16 -5.12 -11.00 -19.13
C THR A 16 -5.13 -9.54 -18.71
N VAL A 17 -6.17 -8.79 -19.09
CA VAL A 17 -6.36 -7.42 -18.62
C VAL A 17 -6.57 -7.46 -17.11
N MET A 18 -5.59 -6.96 -16.36
CA MET A 18 -5.77 -6.68 -14.94
C MET A 18 -6.67 -5.46 -14.84
N ALA A 19 -7.88 -5.67 -14.34
CA ALA A 19 -8.86 -4.60 -14.19
C ALA A 19 -8.62 -3.73 -12.93
N HIS A 20 -7.82 -4.26 -12.01
CA HIS A 20 -7.65 -3.80 -10.63
C HIS A 20 -6.35 -2.99 -10.47
N THR A 21 -6.20 -2.18 -9.40
CA THR A 21 -5.06 -1.26 -9.24
C THR A 21 -4.43 -1.26 -7.84
N VAL A 22 -3.18 -0.78 -7.71
CA VAL A 22 -2.50 -0.55 -6.43
C VAL A 22 -1.66 0.73 -6.44
N TRP A 23 -1.73 1.49 -5.35
CA TRP A 23 -0.88 2.66 -5.10
C TRP A 23 0.59 2.25 -4.97
N SER A 24 1.42 2.73 -5.88
CA SER A 24 2.75 2.18 -6.18
C SER A 24 3.90 3.17 -5.95
N VAL A 25 3.66 4.47 -6.10
CA VAL A 25 4.68 5.52 -5.91
C VAL A 25 4.08 6.74 -5.21
N LEU A 26 4.85 7.32 -4.28
CA LEU A 26 4.65 8.66 -3.75
C LEU A 26 5.62 9.61 -4.44
N TYR A 27 5.15 10.78 -4.84
CA TYR A 27 5.97 11.93 -5.19
C TYR A 27 5.71 13.06 -4.20
N VAL A 28 6.77 13.78 -3.83
CA VAL A 28 6.72 14.97 -2.97
C VAL A 28 7.24 16.13 -3.80
N ASP A 29 6.43 17.17 -4.01
CA ASP A 29 6.72 18.31 -4.89
C ASP A 29 7.20 17.89 -6.30
N GLY A 30 6.64 16.78 -6.80
CA GLY A 30 6.98 16.18 -8.10
C GLY A 30 8.20 15.26 -8.11
N GLU A 31 8.96 15.12 -7.01
CA GLU A 31 10.09 14.18 -6.92
C GLU A 31 9.66 12.82 -6.37
N SER A 32 9.94 11.75 -7.13
CA SER A 32 9.61 10.38 -6.77
C SER A 32 10.38 9.92 -5.53
N GLN A 33 9.67 9.39 -4.55
CA GLN A 33 10.27 8.75 -3.38
C GLN A 33 10.77 7.33 -3.70
N GLY A 34 10.35 6.77 -4.85
CA GLY A 34 10.70 5.45 -5.36
C GLY A 34 9.54 4.46 -5.34
N ASP A 35 9.62 3.46 -6.23
CA ASP A 35 8.68 2.34 -6.29
C ASP A 35 8.55 1.63 -4.94
N GLY A 36 7.36 1.65 -4.34
CA GLY A 36 7.02 1.08 -3.03
C GLY A 36 7.71 1.72 -1.82
N ALA A 37 8.54 2.76 -2.00
CA ALA A 37 9.30 3.38 -0.91
C ALA A 37 8.39 4.18 0.02
N GLY A 38 8.40 3.85 1.31
CA GLY A 38 7.52 4.44 2.31
C GLY A 38 6.04 4.08 2.16
N ILE A 39 5.68 3.20 1.22
CA ILE A 39 4.28 2.77 1.00
C ILE A 39 4.06 1.40 1.63
N ARG A 40 3.01 1.31 2.45
CA ARG A 40 2.46 0.07 2.96
C ARG A 40 1.60 -0.58 1.87
N MET A 41 2.13 -1.65 1.28
CA MET A 41 1.53 -2.38 0.17
C MET A 41 1.31 -3.84 0.57
N ARG A 42 0.28 -4.47 -0.01
CA ARG A 42 0.08 -5.92 0.07
C ARG A 42 1.29 -6.65 -0.54
N LYS A 43 1.84 -7.62 0.20
CA LYS A 43 3.11 -8.25 -0.15
C LYS A 43 3.00 -9.34 -1.21
N ASP A 44 1.84 -9.98 -1.33
CA ASP A 44 1.55 -10.98 -2.37
C ASP A 44 1.36 -10.30 -3.74
N PRO A 45 2.31 -10.42 -4.69
CA PRO A 45 2.22 -9.70 -5.97
C PRO A 45 1.02 -10.17 -6.81
N ALA A 46 0.63 -11.44 -6.70
CA ALA A 46 -0.49 -12.01 -7.45
C ALA A 46 -1.86 -11.48 -6.96
N LYS A 47 -1.91 -10.90 -5.75
CA LYS A 47 -3.10 -10.26 -5.18
C LYS A 47 -2.93 -8.77 -4.90
N ALA A 48 -1.80 -8.16 -5.27
CA ALA A 48 -1.43 -6.81 -4.81
C ALA A 48 -2.46 -5.74 -5.17
N SER A 49 -3.07 -5.86 -6.35
CA SER A 49 -4.12 -4.97 -6.84
C SER A 49 -5.54 -5.38 -6.45
N PHE A 50 -5.76 -6.51 -5.75
CA PHE A 50 -7.12 -6.97 -5.45
C PHE A 50 -7.85 -5.99 -4.51
N PRO A 51 -9.13 -5.71 -4.76
CA PRO A 51 -9.89 -4.72 -4.02
C PRO A 51 -10.23 -5.20 -2.62
N LEU A 52 -10.57 -4.25 -1.76
CA LEU A 52 -11.23 -4.50 -0.49
C LEU A 52 -12.74 -4.37 -0.68
N VAL A 53 -13.50 -5.33 -0.15
CA VAL A 53 -14.97 -5.37 -0.19
C VAL A 53 -15.61 -5.65 1.18
N ASP A 54 -14.79 -5.95 2.20
CA ASP A 54 -15.21 -5.95 3.60
C ASP A 54 -14.93 -4.56 4.20
N TYR A 55 -15.99 -3.80 4.41
CA TYR A 55 -15.94 -2.45 4.95
C TYR A 55 -15.62 -2.40 6.45
N SER A 56 -15.63 -3.56 7.12
CA SER A 56 -15.39 -3.70 8.57
C SER A 56 -13.98 -4.19 8.91
N SER A 57 -13.18 -4.60 7.92
CA SER A 57 -11.78 -5.03 8.13
C SER A 57 -10.85 -3.86 8.46
N ASP A 58 -9.90 -4.08 9.39
CA ASP A 58 -8.76 -3.18 9.66
C ASP A 58 -7.96 -2.87 8.38
N ASP A 59 -7.97 -3.78 7.40
CA ASP A 59 -7.36 -3.57 6.07
C ASP A 59 -7.95 -2.33 5.36
N MET A 60 -9.14 -1.86 5.72
CA MET A 60 -9.74 -0.67 5.12
C MET A 60 -8.94 0.62 5.40
N ALA A 61 -8.11 0.65 6.46
CA ALA A 61 -7.23 1.77 6.71
C ALA A 61 -6.09 1.85 5.67
N CYS A 62 -5.30 0.77 5.52
CA CYS A 62 -4.03 0.80 4.77
C CYS A 62 -3.82 -0.36 3.78
N ASN A 63 -4.89 -1.07 3.39
CA ASN A 63 -4.89 -2.33 2.65
C ASN A 63 -4.32 -3.52 3.44
N VAL A 64 -4.47 -4.72 2.88
CA VAL A 64 -3.90 -5.97 3.41
C VAL A 64 -2.38 -5.81 3.57
N ASP A 65 -1.86 -6.36 4.67
CA ASP A 65 -0.50 -6.15 5.21
C ASP A 65 -0.21 -4.72 5.72
N GLY A 66 -1.06 -3.72 5.43
CA GLY A 66 -0.84 -2.32 5.77
C GLY A 66 -1.03 -1.94 7.24
N THR A 67 -1.51 -2.88 8.07
CA THR A 67 -1.48 -2.77 9.53
C THR A 67 -0.07 -2.91 10.13
N LYS A 68 0.93 -3.19 9.29
CA LYS A 68 2.36 -3.18 9.63
C LYS A 68 3.05 -2.09 8.82
N GLY A 69 3.84 -1.25 9.47
CA GLY A 69 4.66 -0.27 8.77
C GLY A 69 5.80 -0.86 7.96
N VAL A 70 6.45 0.02 7.21
CA VAL A 70 7.63 -0.24 6.41
C VAL A 70 8.80 0.63 6.86
N ASN A 71 10.03 0.29 6.48
CA ASN A 71 11.24 0.87 7.09
C ASN A 71 11.49 2.35 6.77
N PHE A 72 10.85 2.95 5.75
CA PHE A 72 11.10 4.34 5.36
C PHE A 72 9.89 5.26 5.56
N VAL A 73 10.18 6.51 5.87
CA VAL A 73 9.20 7.58 6.06
C VAL A 73 9.69 8.76 5.24
N SER A 74 8.87 9.25 4.30
CA SER A 74 9.24 10.34 3.39
C SER A 74 9.19 11.69 4.10
N PRO A 75 10.26 12.50 4.08
CA PRO A 75 10.21 13.88 4.55
C PRO A 75 9.38 14.73 3.57
N VAL A 76 8.52 15.57 4.13
CA VAL A 76 7.57 16.44 3.40
C VAL A 76 7.58 17.81 4.08
N LYS A 77 7.56 18.90 3.31
CA LYS A 77 7.57 20.26 3.88
C LYS A 77 6.15 20.77 4.08
N ASP A 78 5.99 21.75 4.95
CA ASP A 78 4.73 22.49 5.07
C ASP A 78 4.28 23.06 3.71
N GLY A 79 3.01 22.80 3.35
CA GLY A 79 2.45 23.18 2.06
C GLY A 79 2.95 22.42 0.84
N SER A 80 3.73 21.33 0.98
CA SER A 80 4.13 20.49 -0.14
C SER A 80 2.93 19.86 -0.86
N THR A 81 3.09 19.54 -2.13
CA THR A 81 2.14 18.71 -2.88
C THR A 81 2.53 17.24 -2.80
N LEU A 82 1.58 16.39 -2.38
CA LEU A 82 1.70 14.95 -2.46
C LEU A 82 1.03 14.47 -3.74
N THR A 83 1.72 13.65 -4.53
CA THR A 83 1.13 12.93 -5.67
C THR A 83 1.28 11.44 -5.46
N PHE A 84 0.14 10.73 -5.49
CA PHE A 84 0.09 9.28 -5.39
C PHE A 84 -0.12 8.69 -6.79
N GLU A 85 0.72 7.77 -7.23
CA GLU A 85 0.56 7.07 -8.51
C GLU A 85 0.06 5.63 -8.26
N MET A 86 -1.04 5.27 -8.92
CA MET A 86 -1.56 3.91 -8.97
C MET A 86 -1.23 3.20 -10.29
N ARG A 87 -1.01 1.89 -10.21
CA ARG A 87 -0.66 1.03 -11.35
C ARG A 87 -1.48 -0.26 -11.31
N SER A 88 -1.93 -0.73 -12.47
CA SER A 88 -2.57 -2.05 -12.55
C SER A 88 -1.55 -3.19 -12.62
N TRP A 89 -0.42 -2.94 -13.30
CA TRP A 89 0.81 -3.73 -13.20
C TRP A 89 1.85 -2.93 -12.41
N PRO A 90 1.95 -3.11 -11.08
CA PRO A 90 2.84 -2.31 -10.25
C PRO A 90 4.32 -2.39 -10.67
N ASP A 91 4.75 -3.55 -11.18
CA ASP A 91 6.09 -3.84 -11.70
C ASP A 91 6.37 -3.30 -13.11
N ASN A 92 5.35 -2.76 -13.79
CA ASN A 92 5.45 -2.32 -15.18
C ASN A 92 4.72 -0.97 -15.41
N PRO A 93 5.39 0.17 -15.16
CA PRO A 93 4.82 1.51 -15.36
C PRO A 93 4.48 1.86 -16.83
N SER A 94 4.79 0.99 -17.80
CA SER A 94 4.33 1.18 -19.19
C SER A 94 2.90 0.70 -19.45
N LYS A 95 2.25 0.11 -18.43
CA LYS A 95 0.85 -0.36 -18.49
C LYS A 95 -0.13 0.66 -17.97
N GLU A 96 -1.41 0.40 -18.19
CA GLU A 96 -2.50 1.23 -17.67
C GLU A 96 -2.55 1.24 -16.13
N SER A 97 -3.04 2.34 -15.58
CA SER A 97 -3.15 2.55 -14.14
C SER A 97 -4.36 1.85 -13.53
N LEU A 98 -5.48 1.84 -14.25
CA LEU A 98 -6.77 1.26 -13.88
C LEU A 98 -7.58 1.03 -15.17
N ASP A 99 -8.41 -0.01 -15.21
CA ASP A 99 -9.27 -0.29 -16.37
C ASP A 99 -10.41 0.73 -16.51
N ARG A 100 -10.67 1.16 -17.76
CA ARG A 100 -11.73 2.12 -18.08
C ARG A 100 -13.11 1.45 -17.96
N GLY A 101 -13.87 1.88 -16.97
CA GLY A 101 -15.10 1.22 -16.53
C GLY A 101 -15.18 1.10 -15.00
N HIS A 102 -14.04 1.26 -14.32
CA HIS A 102 -13.94 1.39 -12.86
C HIS A 102 -14.36 2.80 -12.40
N TYR A 103 -15.55 3.23 -12.82
CA TYR A 103 -16.14 4.53 -12.49
C TYR A 103 -16.36 4.69 -10.99
N GLY A 104 -15.95 5.82 -10.44
CA GLY A 104 -16.21 6.19 -9.05
C GLY A 104 -15.34 7.33 -8.52
N PRO A 105 -15.49 7.68 -7.23
CA PRO A 105 -14.76 8.78 -6.62
C PRO A 105 -13.31 8.44 -6.28
N CYS A 106 -12.53 9.48 -6.00
CA CYS A 106 -11.27 9.39 -5.27
C CYS A 106 -11.31 10.24 -4.00
N ALA A 107 -10.42 9.95 -3.05
CA ALA A 107 -10.19 10.78 -1.87
C ALA A 107 -8.74 10.65 -1.38
N VAL A 108 -8.27 11.60 -0.57
CA VAL A 108 -7.03 11.47 0.20
C VAL A 108 -7.30 11.87 1.65
N TYR A 109 -6.84 11.03 2.58
CA TYR A 109 -6.93 11.26 4.02
C TYR A 109 -5.53 11.32 4.64
N LEU A 110 -5.42 12.03 5.75
CA LEU A 110 -4.28 11.94 6.66
C LEU A 110 -4.72 11.42 8.02
N LYS A 111 -3.80 10.76 8.74
CA LYS A 111 -3.90 10.46 10.17
C LYS A 111 -2.62 10.90 10.86
N LYS A 112 -2.72 11.78 11.86
CA LYS A 112 -1.58 12.14 12.73
C LYS A 112 -1.24 10.92 13.58
N VAL A 113 0.04 10.57 13.66
CA VAL A 113 0.52 9.43 14.47
C VAL A 113 1.74 9.83 15.30
N THR A 114 2.07 9.00 16.30
CA THR A 114 3.30 9.09 17.10
C THR A 114 4.49 8.44 16.37
N SER A 115 4.24 7.35 15.65
CA SER A 115 5.17 6.66 14.76
C SER A 115 4.41 6.27 13.49
N ALA A 116 4.96 6.66 12.34
CA ALA A 116 4.49 6.22 11.03
C ALA A 116 4.94 4.78 10.69
N ILE A 117 5.81 4.16 11.49
CA ILE A 117 6.20 2.74 11.37
C ILE A 117 5.31 1.85 12.25
N ASP A 118 5.11 2.21 13.52
CA ASP A 118 4.46 1.34 14.51
C ASP A 118 2.92 1.49 14.58
N ASP A 119 2.34 2.62 14.15
CA ASP A 119 0.88 2.78 14.13
C ASP A 119 0.23 1.85 13.09
N LYS A 120 -0.86 1.18 13.45
CA LYS A 120 -1.55 0.20 12.58
C LYS A 120 -2.39 0.81 11.46
N GLY A 121 -2.54 2.14 11.41
CA GLY A 121 -3.49 2.83 10.54
C GLY A 121 -4.94 2.73 11.03
N ALA A 122 -5.41 1.52 11.32
CA ALA A 122 -6.77 1.24 11.77
C ALA A 122 -7.17 2.03 13.03
N GLY A 123 -8.46 2.35 13.13
CA GLY A 123 -9.05 3.15 14.21
C GLY A 123 -9.21 4.63 13.87
N ASP A 124 -9.48 5.44 14.89
CA ASP A 124 -9.71 6.89 14.81
C ASP A 124 -8.42 7.70 14.52
N GLY A 125 -8.62 8.96 14.12
CA GLY A 125 -7.56 9.93 13.81
C GLY A 125 -7.51 10.34 12.34
N TRP A 126 -8.35 9.77 11.47
CA TRP A 126 -8.38 10.09 10.05
C TRP A 126 -9.18 11.36 9.76
N PHE A 127 -8.65 12.22 8.91
CA PHE A 127 -9.34 13.39 8.37
C PHE A 127 -9.12 13.49 6.86
N LYS A 128 -10.16 13.90 6.13
CA LYS A 128 -10.14 13.98 4.66
C LYS A 128 -9.50 15.30 4.20
N LEU A 129 -8.45 15.24 3.39
CA LEU A 129 -7.84 16.43 2.77
C LEU A 129 -8.58 16.87 1.51
N MET A 130 -9.07 15.91 0.73
CA MET A 130 -9.82 16.16 -0.49
C MET A 130 -10.69 14.95 -0.84
N ASP A 131 -11.72 15.19 -1.64
CA ASP A 131 -12.37 14.19 -2.47
C ASP A 131 -12.66 14.74 -3.87
N ASP A 132 -12.93 13.82 -4.80
CA ASP A 132 -13.40 14.12 -6.14
C ASP A 132 -14.42 13.04 -6.57
N GLY A 133 -15.56 13.48 -7.10
CA GLY A 133 -16.72 12.65 -7.40
C GLY A 133 -17.05 12.59 -8.89
N TYR A 134 -18.34 12.70 -9.20
CA TYR A 134 -18.83 12.76 -10.57
C TYR A 134 -19.06 14.22 -11.01
N HIS A 135 -18.52 14.58 -12.16
CA HIS A 135 -18.64 15.91 -12.77
C HIS A 135 -19.64 15.87 -13.93
N ALA A 136 -20.85 16.42 -13.68
CA ALA A 136 -21.96 16.36 -14.63
C ALA A 136 -21.78 17.24 -15.88
N ASP A 137 -20.89 18.23 -15.83
CA ASP A 137 -20.50 19.11 -16.93
C ASP A 137 -19.57 18.44 -17.94
N THR A 138 -18.81 17.42 -17.51
CA THR A 138 -17.85 16.67 -18.33
C THR A 138 -18.22 15.19 -18.53
N ASP A 139 -19.26 14.70 -17.85
CA ASP A 139 -19.66 13.28 -17.77
C ASP A 139 -18.47 12.37 -17.37
N LYS A 140 -17.70 12.81 -16.37
CA LYS A 140 -16.50 12.11 -15.88
C LYS A 140 -16.52 11.88 -14.38
N TRP A 141 -16.12 10.68 -13.97
CA TRP A 141 -15.76 10.37 -12.60
C TRP A 141 -14.32 10.78 -12.29
N CYS A 142 -13.95 10.81 -11.01
CA CYS A 142 -12.55 11.02 -10.63
C CYS A 142 -11.64 9.97 -11.27
N THR A 143 -12.06 8.70 -11.32
CA THR A 143 -11.26 7.64 -11.94
C THR A 143 -11.01 7.86 -13.43
N ASP A 144 -11.90 8.51 -14.18
CA ASP A 144 -11.63 8.91 -15.57
C ASP A 144 -10.53 9.97 -15.65
N ARG A 145 -10.61 11.01 -14.82
CA ARG A 145 -9.58 12.07 -14.71
C ARG A 145 -8.24 11.50 -14.25
N LEU A 146 -8.27 10.53 -13.34
CA LEU A 146 -7.11 9.85 -12.79
C LEU A 146 -6.40 8.99 -13.86
N ILE A 147 -7.16 8.21 -14.65
CA ILE A 147 -6.61 7.45 -15.78
C ILE A 147 -6.04 8.40 -16.84
N ASP A 148 -6.74 9.48 -17.16
CA ASP A 148 -6.24 10.52 -18.08
C ASP A 148 -4.96 11.21 -17.55
N ASN A 149 -4.82 11.35 -16.23
CA ASN A 149 -3.61 11.83 -15.54
C ASN A 149 -2.60 10.71 -15.21
N LYS A 150 -2.57 9.62 -15.98
CA LYS A 150 -1.61 8.50 -15.85
C LYS A 150 -1.61 7.81 -14.47
N GLY A 151 -2.77 7.74 -13.81
CA GLY A 151 -2.91 7.14 -12.48
C GLY A 151 -2.47 8.03 -11.32
N ARG A 152 -2.24 9.34 -11.55
CA ARG A 152 -1.67 10.27 -10.56
C ARG A 152 -2.75 11.13 -9.88
N LEU A 153 -2.88 10.99 -8.56
CA LEU A 153 -3.79 11.75 -7.71
C LEU A 153 -2.97 12.76 -6.88
N SER A 154 -3.10 14.06 -7.15
CA SER A 154 -2.31 15.12 -6.53
C SER A 154 -3.14 15.98 -5.57
N VAL A 155 -2.61 16.24 -4.37
CA VAL A 155 -3.22 17.09 -3.32
C VAL A 155 -2.16 17.99 -2.66
N GLU A 156 -2.48 19.27 -2.45
CA GLU A 156 -1.66 20.21 -1.69
C GLU A 156 -1.93 20.04 -0.19
N LEU A 157 -0.88 19.96 0.64
CA LEU A 157 -1.04 19.94 2.10
C LEU A 157 -1.47 21.32 2.62
N PRO A 158 -2.39 21.40 3.61
CA PRO A 158 -2.71 22.66 4.27
C PRO A 158 -1.47 23.29 4.91
N LYS A 159 -1.19 24.55 4.60
CA LYS A 159 -0.07 25.29 5.20
C LYS A 159 -0.33 25.58 6.68
N GLY A 160 0.67 25.30 7.51
CA GLY A 160 0.59 25.39 8.96
C GLY A 160 -0.01 24.14 9.63
N LEU A 161 -0.19 23.03 8.91
CA LEU A 161 -0.59 21.74 9.52
C LEU A 161 0.43 21.32 10.58
N GLU A 162 -0.03 20.73 11.69
CA GLU A 162 0.84 20.28 12.80
C GLU A 162 2.03 19.44 12.29
N GLY A 163 3.24 19.72 12.78
CA GLY A 163 4.44 18.97 12.37
C GLY A 163 4.46 17.51 12.86
N GLY A 164 5.27 16.67 12.20
CA GLY A 164 5.61 15.33 12.66
C GLY A 164 5.02 14.20 11.81
N TYR A 165 4.89 13.00 12.38
CA TYR A 165 4.49 11.81 11.62
C TYR A 165 3.01 11.77 11.25
N TYR A 166 2.76 11.32 10.02
CA TYR A 166 1.43 11.01 9.48
C TYR A 166 1.44 9.74 8.64
N LEU A 167 0.26 9.11 8.56
CA LEU A 167 -0.08 8.17 7.48
C LEU A 167 -0.95 8.91 6.46
N ALA A 168 -0.61 8.79 5.18
CA ALA A 168 -1.33 9.41 4.07
C ALA A 168 -2.00 8.34 3.20
N ARG A 169 -3.33 8.38 3.13
CA ARG A 169 -4.19 7.33 2.56
C ARG A 169 -4.90 7.84 1.30
N PRO A 170 -4.35 7.57 0.10
CA PRO A 170 -5.07 7.77 -1.15
C PRO A 170 -6.10 6.65 -1.38
N GLU A 171 -7.22 6.99 -1.98
CA GLU A 171 -8.37 6.11 -2.17
C GLU A 171 -9.00 6.27 -3.54
N VAL A 172 -9.40 5.14 -4.14
CA VAL A 172 -10.39 5.05 -5.22
C VAL A 172 -11.45 4.03 -4.83
N VAL A 173 -12.72 4.34 -5.14
CA VAL A 173 -13.84 3.40 -4.97
C VAL A 173 -14.46 3.10 -6.33
N ALA A 174 -14.35 1.88 -6.84
CA ALA A 174 -15.00 1.50 -8.10
C ALA A 174 -16.43 1.00 -7.86
N LEU A 175 -17.39 1.60 -8.56
CA LEU A 175 -18.82 1.43 -8.33
C LEU A 175 -19.51 0.50 -9.33
N HIS A 176 -18.78 -0.10 -10.28
CA HIS A 176 -19.34 -0.96 -11.34
C HIS A 176 -20.16 -2.15 -10.81
N ASN A 177 -19.90 -2.59 -9.57
CA ASN A 177 -20.62 -3.67 -8.88
C ASN A 177 -21.30 -3.23 -7.56
N ALA A 178 -21.41 -1.91 -7.31
CA ALA A 178 -21.94 -1.36 -6.06
C ALA A 178 -23.43 -1.70 -5.82
N THR A 179 -24.22 -1.91 -6.88
CA THR A 179 -25.63 -2.35 -6.77
C THR A 179 -25.80 -3.67 -6.01
N ASN A 180 -24.80 -4.55 -6.07
CA ASN A 180 -24.75 -5.83 -5.36
C ASN A 180 -24.14 -5.70 -3.95
N GLY A 181 -23.91 -4.47 -3.46
CA GLY A 181 -23.24 -4.18 -2.19
C GLY A 181 -21.73 -4.38 -2.24
N GLN A 182 -21.15 -4.60 -3.42
CA GLN A 182 -19.75 -4.96 -3.66
C GLN A 182 -19.00 -3.80 -4.34
N ALA A 183 -19.09 -2.60 -3.77
CA ALA A 183 -18.21 -1.49 -4.14
C ALA A 183 -16.76 -1.86 -3.79
N GLN A 184 -15.84 -1.59 -4.70
CA GLN A 184 -14.45 -2.04 -4.60
C GLN A 184 -13.54 -0.91 -4.17
N PHE A 185 -12.91 -1.05 -3.01
CA PHE A 185 -12.00 -0.05 -2.47
C PHE A 185 -10.55 -0.37 -2.81
N TYR A 186 -9.85 0.63 -3.35
CA TYR A 186 -8.43 0.60 -3.69
C TYR A 186 -7.71 1.67 -2.87
N THR A 187 -7.11 1.22 -1.77
CA THR A 187 -6.43 2.08 -0.79
C THR A 187 -5.01 1.57 -0.50
N GLY A 188 -4.24 2.35 0.24
CA GLY A 188 -2.91 2.08 0.74
C GLY A 188 -2.50 3.20 1.68
N CYS A 189 -1.35 3.09 2.34
CA CYS A 189 -0.83 4.18 3.18
C CYS A 189 0.62 4.48 2.85
N ALA A 190 0.92 5.74 2.50
CA ALA A 190 2.27 6.26 2.51
C ALA A 190 2.62 6.81 3.90
N GLN A 191 3.86 6.60 4.32
CA GLN A 191 4.39 7.06 5.60
C GLN A 191 5.14 8.37 5.38
N ILE A 192 4.71 9.45 6.02
CA ILE A 192 5.32 10.77 5.85
C ILE A 192 5.70 11.41 7.19
N PHE A 193 6.74 12.24 7.14
CA PHE A 193 7.13 13.13 8.22
C PHE A 193 6.98 14.57 7.73
N LEU A 194 6.07 15.32 8.34
CA LEU A 194 5.80 16.71 7.98
C LEU A 194 6.72 17.67 8.74
N GLU A 195 7.67 18.26 8.02
CA GLU A 195 8.50 19.38 8.44
C GLU A 195 7.67 20.67 8.45
N SER A 196 6.99 20.90 9.58
CA SER A 196 6.16 22.08 9.83
C SER A 196 6.35 22.58 11.27
N THR A 197 6.30 23.90 11.46
CA THR A 197 6.17 24.57 12.77
C THR A 197 4.74 25.03 13.03
N GLY A 198 3.79 24.57 12.21
CA GLY A 198 2.38 24.88 12.33
C GLY A 198 1.70 24.16 13.50
N SER A 199 0.49 24.63 13.83
CA SER A 199 -0.34 24.12 14.92
C SER A 199 -1.77 23.79 14.50
N LEU A 200 -2.04 23.71 13.19
CA LEU A 200 -3.37 23.39 12.71
C LEU A 200 -3.67 21.91 12.87
N VAL A 201 -4.86 21.63 13.38
CA VAL A 201 -5.43 20.29 13.54
C VAL A 201 -6.82 20.26 12.91
N PRO A 202 -7.29 19.10 12.42
CA PRO A 202 -8.67 18.99 11.94
C PRO A 202 -9.65 19.24 13.10
N GLU A 203 -10.80 19.86 12.81
CA GLU A 203 -11.87 20.06 13.80
C GLU A 203 -12.49 18.74 14.29
N SER A 204 -12.43 17.69 13.46
CA SER A 204 -12.94 16.35 13.76
C SER A 204 -12.18 15.28 12.98
N THR A 205 -12.15 14.07 13.53
CA THR A 205 -11.61 12.86 12.89
C THR A 205 -12.67 11.76 12.83
N VAL A 206 -12.40 10.72 12.04
CA VAL A 206 -13.19 9.49 11.98
C VAL A 206 -12.32 8.24 12.14
N ALA A 207 -12.97 7.15 12.56
CA ALA A 207 -12.39 5.82 12.51
C ALA A 207 -12.48 5.18 11.11
N ILE A 208 -11.37 4.57 10.67
CA ILE A 208 -11.32 3.70 9.49
C ILE A 208 -10.74 2.35 9.94
N PRO A 209 -11.48 1.22 9.80
CA PRO A 209 -12.92 1.14 9.52
C PRO A 209 -13.76 1.80 10.62
N GLY A 210 -14.98 2.23 10.29
CA GLY A 210 -15.89 2.87 11.24
C GLY A 210 -17.21 3.33 10.60
N PRO A 211 -18.30 3.46 11.37
CA PRO A 211 -19.62 3.81 10.85
C PRO A 211 -19.68 5.20 10.22
N ASP A 212 -18.92 6.15 10.77
CA ASP A 212 -18.80 7.54 10.29
C ASP A 212 -17.89 7.68 9.05
N TYR A 213 -17.20 6.60 8.68
CA TYR A 213 -16.46 6.51 7.43
C TYR A 213 -17.28 5.80 6.34
N VAL A 214 -17.56 4.50 6.51
CA VAL A 214 -18.39 3.75 5.56
C VAL A 214 -19.02 2.52 6.21
N SER A 215 -20.21 2.13 5.76
CA SER A 215 -20.91 0.94 6.23
C SER A 215 -21.75 0.27 5.14
N ALA A 216 -21.90 -1.05 5.26
CA ALA A 216 -22.65 -1.84 4.29
C ALA A 216 -24.09 -1.33 4.13
N GLY A 217 -24.49 -1.09 2.88
CA GLY A 217 -25.83 -0.60 2.53
C GLY A 217 -26.01 0.91 2.53
N GLN A 218 -25.02 1.71 2.93
CA GLN A 218 -25.02 3.16 2.69
C GLN A 218 -25.09 3.47 1.18
N SER A 219 -25.69 4.60 0.81
CA SER A 219 -25.89 5.02 -0.59
C SER A 219 -24.59 5.14 -1.38
N SER A 220 -23.50 5.57 -0.73
CA SER A 220 -22.15 5.71 -1.29
C SER A 220 -21.54 4.38 -1.78
N VAL A 221 -21.91 3.25 -1.17
CA VAL A 221 -21.44 1.89 -1.54
C VAL A 221 -22.55 1.00 -2.13
N LYS A 222 -23.78 1.49 -2.18
CA LYS A 222 -24.94 0.82 -2.80
C LYS A 222 -25.56 1.70 -3.89
N PHE A 223 -24.72 2.19 -4.80
CA PHE A 223 -25.09 3.09 -5.87
C PHE A 223 -25.28 2.36 -7.22
N ASN A 224 -26.08 2.93 -8.12
CA ASN A 224 -26.26 2.42 -9.48
C ASN A 224 -25.80 3.47 -10.52
N ILE A 225 -24.59 3.28 -11.04
CA ILE A 225 -23.99 4.21 -12.02
C ILE A 225 -24.64 4.15 -13.42
N TYR A 226 -25.50 3.16 -13.68
CA TYR A 226 -26.05 2.89 -15.01
C TYR A 226 -27.43 3.50 -15.27
N VAL A 227 -28.03 4.20 -14.29
CA VAL A 227 -29.41 4.74 -14.39
C VAL A 227 -29.48 6.26 -14.55
N GLY A 228 -28.38 6.91 -14.95
CA GLY A 228 -28.36 8.33 -15.30
C GLY A 228 -28.53 9.29 -14.11
N LYS A 229 -28.17 8.85 -12.91
CA LYS A 229 -28.31 9.62 -11.64
C LYS A 229 -26.96 9.99 -11.00
N ASN A 230 -25.87 9.93 -11.75
CA ASN A 230 -24.51 10.05 -11.21
C ASN A 230 -24.24 11.39 -10.49
N ALA A 231 -24.94 12.46 -10.87
CA ALA A 231 -24.92 13.76 -10.19
C ALA A 231 -25.53 13.76 -8.77
N GLU A 232 -26.26 12.70 -8.38
CA GLU A 232 -26.80 12.50 -7.03
C GLU A 232 -25.83 11.70 -6.13
N TYR A 233 -24.67 11.29 -6.64
CA TYR A 233 -23.70 10.49 -5.89
C TYR A 233 -23.03 11.28 -4.77
N GLN A 234 -22.94 10.67 -3.59
CA GLN A 234 -22.21 11.19 -2.44
C GLN A 234 -20.95 10.34 -2.22
N VAL A 235 -19.79 10.99 -2.15
CA VAL A 235 -18.52 10.36 -1.81
C VAL A 235 -18.61 9.79 -0.38
N PRO A 236 -18.12 8.57 -0.10
CA PRO A 236 -18.06 8.04 1.26
C PRO A 236 -17.11 8.84 2.16
N GLY A 237 -17.19 8.58 3.46
CA GLY A 237 -16.39 9.26 4.48
C GLY A 237 -16.94 10.61 4.94
N PRO A 238 -16.24 11.26 5.89
CA PRO A 238 -16.57 12.60 6.37
C PRO A 238 -16.44 13.65 5.25
N ALA A 239 -16.93 14.86 5.51
CA ALA A 239 -16.60 16.01 4.68
C ALA A 239 -15.08 16.29 4.66
N VAL A 240 -14.61 17.06 3.68
CA VAL A 240 -13.25 17.60 3.67
C VAL A 240 -13.02 18.42 4.95
N ALA A 241 -11.87 18.24 5.59
CA ALA A 241 -11.60 18.79 6.90
C ALA A 241 -11.56 20.32 6.93
N ASN A 242 -12.19 20.89 7.95
CA ASN A 242 -11.87 22.23 8.44
C ASN A 242 -10.77 22.13 9.49
N PHE A 243 -10.00 23.21 9.65
CA PHE A 243 -8.83 23.24 10.51
C PHE A 243 -8.95 24.35 11.55
N THR A 244 -8.53 24.03 12.78
CA THR A 244 -8.47 24.97 13.91
C THR A 244 -7.06 24.98 14.50
N GLN A 245 -6.69 26.03 15.23
CA GLN A 245 -5.40 26.13 15.90
C GLN A 245 -5.41 25.36 17.22
N ASN A 246 -4.51 24.38 17.35
CA ASN A 246 -4.24 23.74 18.62
C ASN A 246 -3.32 24.63 19.47
N VAL A 247 -3.96 25.46 20.31
CA VAL A 247 -3.29 26.40 21.22
C VAL A 247 -2.42 25.76 22.30
N ASN A 248 -2.44 24.42 22.43
CA ASN A 248 -1.65 23.67 23.42
C ASN A 248 -0.32 23.15 22.85
N LEU A 249 -0.08 23.29 21.53
CA LEU A 249 1.22 22.98 20.93
C LEU A 249 2.20 24.13 21.17
N ALA A 250 3.43 23.79 21.56
CA ALA A 250 4.52 24.77 21.65
C ALA A 250 4.92 25.23 20.24
N SER A 251 4.80 26.53 19.97
CA SER A 251 4.82 27.14 18.63
C SER A 251 6.15 27.10 17.87
N ASP A 252 7.27 26.83 18.55
CA ASP A 252 8.61 27.17 18.05
C ASP A 252 9.60 26.00 17.98
N ALA A 253 9.17 24.77 18.32
CA ALA A 253 10.00 23.58 18.25
C ALA A 253 9.74 22.80 16.95
N GLN A 254 10.57 23.01 15.93
CA GLN A 254 10.56 22.14 14.74
C GLN A 254 10.90 20.71 15.17
N LEU A 255 9.95 19.79 15.01
CA LEU A 255 10.19 18.37 15.22
C LEU A 255 11.24 17.87 14.23
N GLN A 256 12.07 16.92 14.68
CA GLN A 256 13.03 16.23 13.83
C GLN A 256 12.54 14.81 13.51
N GLN A 257 12.82 14.35 12.30
CA GLN A 257 12.59 12.96 11.93
C GLN A 257 13.59 12.06 12.68
N THR A 258 13.06 11.14 13.48
CA THR A 258 13.77 10.18 14.33
C THR A 258 13.69 8.74 13.83
N GLU A 259 12.71 8.41 12.99
CA GLU A 259 12.49 7.08 12.41
C GLU A 259 12.35 7.16 10.88
N GLY A 260 12.46 6.03 10.19
CA GLY A 260 12.18 5.97 8.75
C GLY A 260 13.25 6.62 7.84
N LEU A 261 14.35 7.09 8.42
CA LEU A 261 15.45 7.73 7.73
C LEU A 261 16.17 6.72 6.81
N VAL A 262 16.37 7.08 5.55
CA VAL A 262 17.30 6.35 4.66
C VAL A 262 18.74 6.64 5.14
N PRO A 263 19.53 5.63 5.56
CA PRO A 263 20.88 5.88 6.09
C PRO A 263 21.80 6.52 5.04
N SER A 264 22.69 7.43 5.45
CA SER A 264 23.71 8.01 4.55
C SER A 264 24.71 6.97 4.00
N SER A 265 24.80 5.80 4.63
CA SER A 265 25.55 4.62 4.15
C SER A 265 24.81 3.80 3.08
N CYS A 266 23.60 4.20 2.70
CA CYS A 266 22.81 3.48 1.71
C CYS A 266 23.31 3.74 0.30
N ILE A 267 23.87 2.71 -0.34
CA ILE A 267 24.28 2.78 -1.75
C ILE A 267 23.22 2.21 -2.69
N ALA A 268 22.25 1.43 -2.19
CA ALA A 268 21.17 0.86 -2.99
C ALA A 268 19.85 0.88 -2.20
N GLN A 269 18.88 1.69 -2.63
CA GLN A 269 17.55 1.72 -2.02
C GLN A 269 16.54 1.00 -2.93
N SER A 270 15.97 -0.11 -2.46
CA SER A 270 14.94 -0.88 -3.16
C SER A 270 13.66 -0.86 -2.34
N ALA A 271 12.68 -0.05 -2.72
CA ALA A 271 11.50 0.24 -1.92
C ALA A 271 11.86 0.65 -0.47
N ASN A 272 11.68 -0.26 0.49
CA ASN A 272 11.95 -0.10 1.92
C ASN A 272 13.22 -0.83 2.42
N TRP A 273 13.99 -1.41 1.50
CA TRP A 273 15.27 -2.06 1.78
C TRP A 273 16.45 -1.14 1.46
N CYS A 274 17.52 -1.27 2.23
CA CYS A 274 18.77 -0.53 2.04
C CYS A 274 20.00 -1.46 1.99
N GLY A 275 20.70 -1.46 0.85
CA GLY A 275 22.01 -2.08 0.67
C GLY A 275 23.14 -1.15 1.09
N LYS A 276 24.05 -1.66 1.92
CA LYS A 276 25.24 -0.98 2.41
C LYS A 276 26.48 -1.52 1.72
N GLU A 277 27.44 -0.64 1.41
CA GLU A 277 28.70 -1.05 0.77
C GLU A 277 29.41 -2.15 1.59
N VAL A 278 29.90 -3.17 0.90
CA VAL A 278 30.55 -4.32 1.51
C VAL A 278 31.97 -3.98 1.96
N ALA A 279 32.57 -4.83 2.78
CA ALA A 279 33.95 -4.67 3.21
C ALA A 279 34.91 -4.54 2.01
N SER A 280 35.98 -3.76 2.21
CA SER A 280 37.08 -3.71 1.23
C SER A 280 38.04 -4.86 1.46
N TYR A 281 38.63 -5.36 0.39
CA TYR A 281 39.49 -6.54 0.42
C TYR A 281 40.75 -6.32 -0.42
N SER A 282 41.83 -6.95 0.07
CA SER A 282 43.17 -6.99 -0.54
C SER A 282 43.70 -8.42 -0.69
N ASP A 283 42.92 -9.43 -0.26
CA ASP A 283 43.28 -10.85 -0.23
C ASP A 283 42.07 -11.75 -0.56
N GLU A 284 42.33 -13.05 -0.75
CA GLU A 284 41.34 -14.04 -1.16
C GLU A 284 40.20 -14.21 -0.14
N THR A 285 40.55 -14.27 1.16
CA THR A 285 39.60 -14.43 2.26
C THR A 285 38.63 -13.26 2.33
N GLY A 286 39.15 -12.02 2.28
CA GLY A 286 38.33 -10.81 2.26
C GLY A 286 37.47 -10.70 1.02
N CYS A 287 37.95 -11.16 -0.14
CA CYS A 287 37.18 -11.17 -1.39
C CYS A 287 35.93 -12.04 -1.26
N TRP A 288 36.10 -13.30 -0.83
CA TRP A 288 34.99 -14.23 -0.66
C TRP A 288 34.03 -13.81 0.46
N ALA A 289 34.54 -13.32 1.60
CA ALA A 289 33.70 -12.79 2.68
C ALA A 289 32.85 -11.58 2.23
N SER A 290 33.42 -10.69 1.41
CA SER A 290 32.69 -9.53 0.86
C SER A 290 31.66 -9.95 -0.19
N GLY A 291 31.92 -11.01 -0.95
CA GLY A 291 30.95 -11.64 -1.84
C GLY A 291 29.78 -12.26 -1.06
N GLU A 292 30.07 -13.00 0.01
CA GLU A 292 29.06 -13.63 0.88
C GLU A 292 28.15 -12.60 1.57
N ASP A 293 28.71 -11.51 2.11
CA ASP A 293 27.90 -10.41 2.65
C ASP A 293 27.04 -9.76 1.55
N CYS A 294 27.59 -9.51 0.36
CA CYS A 294 26.83 -8.98 -0.77
C CYS A 294 25.61 -9.84 -1.09
N TRP A 295 25.78 -11.17 -1.24
CA TRP A 295 24.67 -12.08 -1.53
C TRP A 295 23.70 -12.22 -0.36
N THR A 296 24.17 -12.13 0.89
CA THR A 296 23.33 -12.11 2.09
C THR A 296 22.44 -10.86 2.13
N GLN A 297 23.00 -9.69 1.83
CA GLN A 297 22.25 -8.44 1.65
C GLN A 297 21.25 -8.56 0.47
N GLY A 298 21.68 -9.10 -0.67
CA GLY A 298 20.83 -9.28 -1.86
C GLY A 298 19.63 -10.21 -1.66
N LYS A 299 19.81 -11.29 -0.88
CA LYS A 299 18.71 -12.18 -0.50
C LYS A 299 17.63 -11.47 0.31
N LYS A 300 18.01 -10.52 1.18
CA LYS A 300 17.04 -9.68 1.91
C LYS A 300 16.30 -8.72 0.98
N CYS A 301 17.01 -8.09 0.04
CA CYS A 301 16.39 -7.22 -0.99
C CYS A 301 15.25 -7.95 -1.72
N TRP A 302 15.51 -9.16 -2.22
CA TRP A 302 14.50 -9.96 -2.92
C TRP A 302 13.37 -10.48 -2.01
N ALA A 303 13.63 -10.73 -0.73
CA ALA A 303 12.60 -11.13 0.24
C ALA A 303 11.70 -9.96 0.69
N GLU A 304 12.19 -8.72 0.59
CA GLU A 304 11.50 -7.48 0.94
C GLU A 304 10.95 -6.73 -0.29
N ALA A 305 11.15 -7.27 -1.50
CA ALA A 305 10.70 -6.65 -2.75
C ALA A 305 9.17 -6.53 -2.80
N PRO A 306 8.61 -5.33 -3.02
CA PRO A 306 7.16 -5.13 -3.14
C PRO A 306 6.63 -5.62 -4.48
N ALA A 307 5.31 -5.54 -4.66
CA ALA A 307 4.65 -5.80 -5.94
C ALA A 307 5.15 -4.91 -7.10
N THR A 308 5.79 -3.77 -6.82
CA THR A 308 6.44 -2.93 -7.86
C THR A 308 7.78 -3.49 -8.38
N GLY A 309 8.18 -4.69 -7.93
CA GLY A 309 9.33 -5.40 -8.45
C GLY A 309 10.65 -5.08 -7.73
N GLY A 310 11.71 -5.76 -8.15
CA GLY A 310 13.04 -5.74 -7.53
C GLY A 310 14.15 -5.26 -8.47
N SER A 311 13.90 -4.24 -9.29
CA SER A 311 14.89 -3.73 -10.27
C SER A 311 16.23 -3.33 -9.62
N VAL A 312 16.19 -2.73 -8.43
CA VAL A 312 17.40 -2.39 -7.65
C VAL A 312 18.04 -3.63 -7.01
N CYS A 313 17.26 -4.67 -6.68
CA CYS A 313 17.79 -5.96 -6.25
C CYS A 313 18.53 -6.70 -7.39
N GLN A 314 18.13 -6.48 -8.65
CA GLN A 314 18.90 -6.96 -9.81
C GLN A 314 20.25 -6.21 -9.91
N LEU A 315 20.25 -4.88 -9.85
CA LEU A 315 21.50 -4.09 -9.83
C LEU A 315 22.44 -4.48 -8.68
N TRP A 316 21.87 -4.87 -7.53
CA TRP A 316 22.63 -5.42 -6.42
C TRP A 316 23.22 -6.80 -6.73
N SER A 317 22.43 -7.69 -7.34
CA SER A 317 22.86 -9.03 -7.76
C SER A 317 24.00 -8.96 -8.79
N ASP A 318 23.98 -7.95 -9.66
CA ASP A 318 25.05 -7.67 -10.62
C ASP A 318 26.35 -7.23 -9.91
N LYS A 319 26.25 -6.39 -8.87
CA LYS A 319 27.39 -6.01 -8.01
C LYS A 319 28.00 -7.24 -7.31
N CYS A 320 27.17 -8.13 -6.75
CA CYS A 320 27.65 -9.34 -6.08
C CYS A 320 28.29 -10.35 -7.05
N THR A 321 27.76 -10.42 -8.28
CA THR A 321 28.37 -11.19 -9.37
C THR A 321 29.74 -10.63 -9.72
N ALA A 322 29.86 -9.31 -9.88
CA ALA A 322 31.13 -8.65 -10.17
C ALA A 322 32.19 -8.85 -9.07
N ILE A 323 31.81 -8.87 -7.78
CA ILE A 323 32.73 -9.22 -6.68
C ILE A 323 33.24 -10.65 -6.84
N ASN A 324 32.32 -11.62 -6.98
CA ASN A 324 32.68 -13.04 -7.12
C ASN A 324 33.55 -13.31 -8.34
N ASP A 325 33.34 -12.60 -9.45
CA ASP A 325 34.15 -12.76 -10.67
C ASP A 325 35.57 -12.21 -10.49
N GLN A 326 35.78 -11.14 -9.70
CA GLN A 326 37.13 -10.72 -9.30
C GLN A 326 37.82 -11.78 -8.44
N CYS A 327 37.10 -12.41 -7.49
CA CYS A 327 37.65 -13.48 -6.65
C CYS A 327 38.05 -14.71 -7.49
N LYS A 328 37.21 -15.15 -8.43
CA LYS A 328 37.52 -16.23 -9.40
C LYS A 328 38.74 -15.90 -10.27
N ALA A 329 38.87 -14.64 -10.70
CA ALA A 329 40.00 -14.15 -11.48
C ALA A 329 41.29 -13.97 -10.66
N LYS A 330 41.27 -14.26 -9.35
CA LYS A 330 42.34 -14.00 -8.38
C LYS A 330 42.75 -12.52 -8.29
N ASN A 331 41.85 -11.61 -8.66
CA ASN A 331 42.03 -10.18 -8.42
C ASN A 331 41.37 -9.82 -7.08
N PHE A 332 42.20 -9.71 -6.06
CA PHE A 332 41.74 -9.49 -4.70
C PHE A 332 41.78 -8.01 -4.27
N ASN A 333 41.76 -7.06 -5.22
CA ASN A 333 41.64 -5.63 -4.90
C ASN A 333 40.20 -5.13 -5.18
N GLY A 334 39.41 -4.88 -4.14
CA GLY A 334 38.01 -4.48 -4.31
C GLY A 334 37.28 -3.99 -3.04
N PRO A 335 35.94 -3.85 -3.09
CA PRO A 335 35.04 -4.29 -4.17
C PRO A 335 35.12 -3.43 -5.44
N PRO A 336 34.78 -3.98 -6.62
CA PRO A 336 34.65 -3.21 -7.84
C PRO A 336 33.57 -2.13 -7.69
N ASN A 337 33.86 -0.92 -8.20
CA ASN A 337 32.99 0.26 -8.09
C ASN A 337 32.62 0.63 -6.63
N LYS A 338 33.53 0.44 -5.67
CA LYS A 338 33.32 0.82 -4.26
C LYS A 338 32.76 2.25 -4.13
N GLY A 339 31.68 2.39 -3.34
CA GLY A 339 31.03 3.68 -3.08
C GLY A 339 30.13 4.19 -4.21
N LYS A 340 30.01 3.46 -5.33
CA LYS A 340 29.05 3.78 -6.38
C LYS A 340 27.62 3.57 -5.87
N VAL A 341 26.83 4.64 -5.87
CA VAL A 341 25.38 4.56 -5.66
C VAL A 341 24.74 3.79 -6.83
N LEU A 342 24.02 2.73 -6.49
CA LEU A 342 23.23 1.89 -7.38
C LEU A 342 21.75 2.28 -7.41
N THR A 343 21.27 3.03 -6.41
CA THR A 343 19.92 3.62 -6.43
C THR A 343 19.76 4.46 -7.71
N PRO A 344 18.79 4.15 -8.59
CA PRO A 344 18.52 4.98 -9.76
C PRO A 344 18.19 6.42 -9.35
N LYS A 345 18.56 7.39 -10.19
CA LYS A 345 18.13 8.79 -9.99
C LYS A 345 16.60 8.82 -9.95
N ARG A 346 16.03 9.52 -8.96
CA ARG A 346 14.58 9.70 -8.83
C ARG A 346 13.99 10.37 -10.07
N GLU A 347 12.83 9.86 -10.49
CA GLU A 347 12.03 10.51 -11.53
C GLU A 347 11.42 11.80 -10.95
N THR A 348 11.42 12.85 -11.76
CA THR A 348 10.70 14.09 -11.48
C THR A 348 9.55 14.24 -12.47
N ILE A 349 8.35 14.50 -11.98
CA ILE A 349 7.14 14.63 -12.79
C ILE A 349 6.65 16.08 -12.82
N ASP A 350 5.94 16.43 -13.89
CA ASP A 350 4.94 17.50 -13.79
C ASP A 350 3.78 16.97 -12.93
N ILE A 351 3.39 17.74 -11.92
CA ILE A 351 2.37 17.39 -10.92
C ILE A 351 0.97 17.26 -11.54
N GLY A 352 0.75 17.94 -12.68
CA GLY A 352 -0.46 17.82 -13.48
C GLY A 352 -1.72 18.29 -12.76
N LEU A 353 -2.77 17.47 -12.76
CA LEU A 353 -4.05 17.81 -12.12
C LEU A 353 -3.93 17.79 -10.58
N ILE A 354 -3.84 18.97 -9.98
CA ILE A 354 -4.06 19.16 -8.54
C ILE A 354 -5.56 19.32 -8.30
N ILE A 355 -6.13 18.43 -7.49
CA ILE A 355 -7.54 18.54 -7.09
C ILE A 355 -7.60 19.40 -5.83
N LYS A 356 -8.34 20.52 -5.92
CA LYS A 356 -8.52 21.42 -4.79
C LYS A 356 -9.60 20.89 -3.84
N PRO A 357 -9.43 21.03 -2.52
CA PRO A 357 -10.48 20.72 -1.56
C PRO A 357 -11.76 21.51 -1.86
N VAL A 358 -12.91 20.84 -1.78
CA VAL A 358 -14.23 21.47 -1.90
C VAL A 358 -14.91 21.44 -0.53
N GLY A 359 -15.30 22.60 -0.02
CA GLY A 359 -16.05 22.71 1.24
C GLY A 359 -15.23 22.59 2.54
N GLY A 360 -13.90 22.42 2.45
CA GLY A 360 -12.97 22.44 3.58
C GLY A 360 -11.65 23.14 3.23
N GLY A 361 -10.70 23.17 4.16
CA GLY A 361 -9.44 23.91 4.00
C GLY A 361 -9.54 25.43 4.20
N ASN A 362 -10.65 25.92 4.77
CA ASN A 362 -10.80 27.33 5.12
C ASN A 362 -9.88 27.70 6.28
N ILE A 363 -8.81 28.40 5.96
CA ILE A 363 -8.26 29.42 6.87
C ILE A 363 -8.52 30.75 6.22
N GLU A 364 -9.48 31.48 6.78
CA GLU A 364 -9.55 32.92 6.54
C GLU A 364 -8.18 33.51 6.89
N SER A 365 -7.56 34.21 5.94
CA SER A 365 -6.31 34.95 6.13
C SER A 365 -6.55 36.16 7.05
N GLY A 366 -6.80 35.86 8.33
CA GLY A 366 -7.60 36.70 9.22
C GLY A 366 -7.13 36.71 10.67
N SER A 367 -5.87 36.37 10.95
CA SER A 367 -5.22 36.77 12.20
C SER A 367 -3.99 37.61 11.90
N ALA A 368 -4.01 38.87 12.32
CA ALA A 368 -3.03 39.87 11.93
C ALA A 368 -1.64 39.55 12.53
N ALA A 369 -0.60 39.70 11.71
CA ALA A 369 0.78 39.69 12.20
C ALA A 369 0.93 40.71 13.35
N PRO A 370 1.58 40.35 14.47
CA PRO A 370 1.83 41.28 15.55
C PRO A 370 2.67 42.45 15.04
N LYS A 371 2.17 43.67 15.22
CA LYS A 371 2.79 44.90 14.72
C LYS A 371 4.17 45.12 15.38
N SER A 372 5.24 44.74 14.69
CA SER A 372 6.59 45.19 15.04
C SER A 372 6.72 46.68 14.72
N SER A 373 6.71 47.52 15.76
CA SER A 373 6.98 48.96 15.63
C SER A 373 8.48 49.24 15.81
N ALA A 374 9.23 49.22 14.72
CA ALA A 374 10.57 49.80 14.66
C ALA A 374 10.76 50.52 13.32
N ALA A 375 11.07 51.81 13.36
CA ALA A 375 11.15 52.65 12.16
C ALA A 375 12.42 52.39 11.35
N ALA A 376 12.29 52.39 10.03
CA ALA A 376 13.41 52.37 9.10
C ALA A 376 14.14 53.72 9.05
N PRO A 377 15.43 53.73 8.68
CA PRO A 377 15.99 54.75 7.81
C PRO A 377 16.11 54.25 6.36
N LYS A 378 15.85 55.15 5.42
CA LYS A 378 15.87 54.92 3.97
C LYS A 378 17.31 54.95 3.43
N SER A 379 17.62 54.17 2.39
CA SER A 379 18.42 54.70 1.27
C SER A 379 18.22 53.94 -0.05
N SER A 380 18.49 54.69 -1.11
CA SER A 380 18.32 54.50 -2.56
C SER A 380 18.83 53.21 -3.23
N ALA A 381 18.24 52.95 -4.41
CA ALA A 381 18.57 51.94 -5.41
C ALA A 381 19.98 52.07 -6.06
N PRO A 382 20.46 51.07 -6.84
CA PRO A 382 21.87 50.87 -7.17
C PRO A 382 22.29 51.32 -8.59
N PRO A 383 23.60 51.31 -8.91
CA PRO A 383 24.11 51.18 -10.26
C PRO A 383 24.89 49.86 -10.50
N ALA A 384 24.86 49.35 -11.73
CA ALA A 384 25.62 48.18 -12.19
C ALA A 384 26.89 48.58 -12.94
N PHE A 385 27.93 47.72 -12.97
CA PHE A 385 29.03 47.65 -13.98
C PHE A 385 29.80 46.31 -13.80
N THR A 386 29.70 45.34 -14.72
CA THR A 386 30.61 44.99 -15.85
C THR A 386 31.93 44.28 -15.55
N SER A 387 32.11 43.11 -16.20
CA SER A 387 33.34 42.48 -16.72
C SER A 387 34.52 42.10 -15.80
N ALA A 388 34.94 40.83 -15.94
CA ALA A 388 36.16 40.21 -15.41
C ALA A 388 37.44 40.64 -16.21
N PRO A 389 38.70 40.22 -15.90
CA PRO A 389 39.09 38.80 -15.68
C PRO A 389 40.16 38.49 -14.59
N ALA A 390 40.18 37.20 -14.23
CA ALA A 390 41.31 36.33 -13.84
C ALA A 390 42.50 36.88 -13.01
N LEU A 391 42.74 36.23 -11.86
CA LEU A 391 44.07 35.75 -11.44
C LEU A 391 43.94 34.69 -10.33
N ALA A 392 44.71 33.62 -10.44
CA ALA A 392 44.99 32.60 -9.42
C ALA A 392 46.47 32.19 -9.59
N PRO A 393 47.10 31.39 -8.70
CA PRO A 393 46.59 30.76 -7.49
C PRO A 393 47.46 31.04 -6.24
N SER A 394 47.07 30.51 -5.07
CA SER A 394 48.04 30.11 -4.05
C SER A 394 47.51 28.91 -3.27
N ALA A 395 48.27 27.81 -3.27
CA ALA A 395 48.00 26.62 -2.48
C ALA A 395 48.58 26.78 -1.07
N TYR A 396 47.97 26.15 -0.06
CA TYR A 396 48.60 26.01 1.25
C TYR A 396 48.16 24.74 1.98
N GLU A 397 49.03 23.74 1.96
CA GLU A 397 49.12 22.62 2.91
C GLU A 397 50.46 21.88 2.63
N PRO A 398 51.03 21.09 3.55
CA PRO A 398 50.80 21.02 5.00
C PRO A 398 52.13 21.24 5.78
N LYS A 399 52.09 21.15 7.12
CA LYS A 399 53.30 20.86 7.92
C LYS A 399 53.05 19.75 8.93
N SER A 400 53.74 18.64 8.72
CA SER A 400 54.01 17.59 9.71
C SER A 400 55.13 18.02 10.65
N ASP A 401 55.12 17.53 11.88
CA ASP A 401 56.33 16.96 12.46
C ASP A 401 56.03 15.82 13.45
N MET A 402 56.94 14.85 13.52
CA MET A 402 57.00 13.81 14.57
C MET A 402 57.91 14.34 15.71
N THR A 403 58.27 13.70 16.81
CA THR A 403 58.24 12.34 17.41
C THR A 403 58.05 12.57 18.95
N GLU A 404 57.81 11.60 19.85
CA GLU A 404 58.74 10.55 20.29
C GLU A 404 58.07 9.72 21.41
N THR A 405 58.41 8.43 21.52
CA THR A 405 57.99 7.53 22.62
C THR A 405 59.11 7.31 23.62
N PRO A 406 58.79 6.97 24.87
CA PRO A 406 59.31 5.70 25.38
C PRO A 406 58.33 4.87 26.25
N ASN A 407 58.67 3.60 26.38
CA ASN A 407 58.07 2.52 27.18
C ASN A 407 59.27 1.81 27.91
N PRO A 408 59.16 0.80 28.80
CA PRO A 408 58.05 0.28 29.63
C PRO A 408 58.40 0.10 31.15
N SER A 409 57.41 -0.31 31.98
CA SER A 409 57.52 -1.30 33.09
C SER A 409 56.20 -1.29 33.91
N SER A 410 55.32 -2.30 33.82
CA SER A 410 55.27 -3.58 34.58
C SER A 410 54.91 -3.49 36.08
N THR A 411 53.80 -4.14 36.49
CA THR A 411 53.70 -5.08 37.64
C THR A 411 52.35 -5.80 37.70
N HIS A 412 52.42 -7.07 38.17
CA HIS A 412 51.43 -8.10 38.56
C HIS A 412 50.03 -7.71 39.10
N ALA A 413 49.06 -8.61 39.36
CA ALA A 413 48.60 -9.91 38.79
C ALA A 413 47.60 -10.54 39.81
N SER A 414 46.48 -11.14 39.37
CA SER A 414 45.66 -12.10 40.16
C SER A 414 44.80 -12.98 39.25
N PHE A 415 44.72 -14.27 39.57
CA PHE A 415 43.93 -15.33 38.92
C PHE A 415 42.62 -15.60 39.69
N ILE A 416 41.61 -16.23 39.08
CA ILE A 416 40.97 -17.51 39.53
C ILE A 416 40.08 -18.11 38.40
N GLU A 417 40.30 -19.41 38.20
CA GLU A 417 39.61 -20.54 37.53
C GLU A 417 38.31 -20.45 36.70
N THR A 418 38.32 -21.29 35.66
CA THR A 418 37.20 -21.86 34.88
C THR A 418 36.82 -23.27 35.37
N PRO A 419 35.58 -23.75 35.16
CA PRO A 419 35.29 -25.18 35.02
C PRO A 419 35.15 -25.60 33.53
N SER A 420 35.67 -26.77 33.17
CA SER A 420 35.44 -27.39 31.86
C SER A 420 34.35 -28.47 31.95
N PHE A 421 33.67 -28.74 30.83
CA PHE A 421 32.98 -30.02 30.63
C PHE A 421 33.32 -30.60 29.26
N SER A 422 33.58 -31.90 29.25
CA SER A 422 33.92 -32.70 28.08
C SER A 422 32.70 -33.47 27.59
N SER A 423 32.57 -33.67 26.27
CA SER A 423 31.88 -34.84 25.71
C SER A 423 32.38 -35.14 24.29
N THR A 424 32.40 -36.43 23.97
CA THR A 424 33.14 -37.04 22.87
C THR A 424 32.36 -37.13 21.57
N VAL A 425 33.04 -36.99 20.43
CA VAL A 425 32.54 -37.40 19.10
C VAL A 425 33.22 -38.70 18.68
N SER A 426 32.44 -39.72 18.35
CA SER A 426 32.95 -40.99 17.83
C SER A 426 33.20 -40.91 16.32
N LEU A 427 34.39 -41.32 15.88
CA LEU A 427 34.67 -41.60 14.47
C LEU A 427 34.02 -42.92 14.04
N LEU A 428 33.50 -42.93 12.81
CA LEU A 428 33.42 -44.14 11.98
C LEU A 428 34.06 -43.82 10.63
N THR A 429 35.13 -44.55 10.32
CA THR A 429 35.82 -44.56 9.03
C THR A 429 35.10 -45.46 8.03
N PHE A 430 35.16 -45.15 6.73
CA PHE A 430 35.61 -46.13 5.72
C PHE A 430 36.11 -45.47 4.43
N GLU A 431 36.80 -46.26 3.63
CA GLU A 431 37.78 -45.99 2.57
C GLU A 431 37.32 -45.12 1.36
N GLY A 432 38.30 -44.64 0.59
CA GLY A 432 38.11 -43.98 -0.69
C GLY A 432 38.47 -44.85 -1.91
N GLY A 433 38.08 -44.39 -3.10
CA GLY A 433 38.43 -44.96 -4.40
C GLY A 433 38.40 -43.87 -5.48
N ALA A 434 39.27 -43.96 -6.50
CA ALA A 434 39.64 -42.84 -7.36
C ALA A 434 39.11 -42.93 -8.81
N TYR A 435 38.98 -41.76 -9.45
CA TYR A 435 39.08 -41.44 -10.89
C TYR A 435 38.37 -42.31 -11.96
N GLY A 436 37.61 -41.63 -12.85
CA GLY A 436 37.16 -42.16 -14.14
C GLY A 436 36.36 -41.12 -14.95
N ASP A 437 36.66 -40.96 -16.23
CA ASP A 437 36.21 -39.85 -17.10
C ASP A 437 34.74 -39.90 -17.57
N ALA A 438 34.25 -38.75 -18.05
CA ALA A 438 32.97 -38.61 -18.77
C ALA A 438 33.08 -39.06 -20.24
N PRO A 439 31.96 -39.32 -20.96
CA PRO A 439 31.33 -38.21 -21.68
C PRO A 439 29.78 -38.25 -21.88
N SER A 440 29.20 -37.05 -21.97
CA SER A 440 28.06 -36.60 -22.81
C SER A 440 27.03 -37.62 -23.36
N SER A 441 25.76 -37.52 -22.94
CA SER A 441 24.59 -37.43 -23.85
C SER A 441 23.29 -36.97 -23.16
N ALA A 442 22.36 -36.46 -23.97
CA ALA A 442 21.08 -35.77 -23.72
C ALA A 442 20.12 -36.27 -22.58
N PRO A 443 19.18 -35.42 -22.09
CA PRO A 443 18.31 -35.73 -20.95
C PRO A 443 17.06 -36.56 -21.32
N PRO A 444 16.61 -37.48 -20.45
CA PRO A 444 15.28 -38.07 -20.53
C PRO A 444 14.24 -37.22 -19.78
N ALA A 445 13.00 -37.20 -20.28
CA ALA A 445 11.86 -36.61 -19.59
C ALA A 445 11.43 -37.48 -18.39
N PHE A 446 10.98 -36.86 -17.30
CA PHE A 446 10.34 -37.58 -16.19
C PHE A 446 8.89 -37.15 -15.97
N THR A 447 8.04 -38.17 -15.92
CA THR A 447 6.63 -38.12 -15.57
C THR A 447 6.42 -37.95 -14.06
N SER A 448 5.22 -37.50 -13.70
CA SER A 448 4.71 -37.35 -12.32
C SER A 448 4.98 -38.54 -11.38
N ALA A 449 5.30 -38.22 -10.11
CA ALA A 449 5.32 -39.14 -8.97
C ALA A 449 4.38 -38.63 -7.84
N PRO A 450 3.89 -39.49 -6.93
CA PRO A 450 2.70 -39.22 -6.11
C PRO A 450 2.98 -38.56 -4.75
N ALA A 451 1.90 -38.12 -4.10
CA ALA A 451 1.92 -37.52 -2.76
C ALA A 451 2.20 -38.52 -1.63
N LEU A 452 2.84 -38.05 -0.55
CA LEU A 452 3.02 -38.76 0.72
C LEU A 452 2.47 -37.93 1.88
N ALA A 453 1.96 -38.62 2.90
CA ALA A 453 1.23 -38.04 4.04
C ALA A 453 2.16 -37.43 5.12
N PRO A 454 1.68 -36.45 5.91
CA PRO A 454 2.46 -35.87 7.00
C PRO A 454 2.53 -36.79 8.23
N SER A 455 3.71 -36.88 8.83
CA SER A 455 3.94 -37.52 10.14
C SER A 455 3.80 -36.50 11.26
N ALA A 456 3.18 -36.88 12.38
CA ALA A 456 3.00 -36.03 13.54
C ALA A 456 4.25 -36.02 14.44
N TYR A 457 4.53 -34.89 15.09
CA TYR A 457 5.54 -34.78 16.14
C TYR A 457 5.06 -33.81 17.23
N GLU A 458 4.94 -34.31 18.47
CA GLU A 458 4.62 -33.52 19.66
C GLU A 458 5.91 -32.96 20.30
N PRO A 459 5.92 -31.72 20.82
CA PRO A 459 6.95 -31.26 21.74
C PRO A 459 6.56 -31.58 23.20
N LYS A 460 7.49 -32.20 23.95
CA LYS A 460 7.37 -32.35 25.40
C LYS A 460 7.66 -31.05 26.15
N SER A 461 6.99 -30.87 27.28
CA SER A 461 7.23 -29.83 28.28
C SER A 461 8.39 -30.18 29.20
N ASP A 462 9.14 -29.16 29.64
CA ASP A 462 9.80 -29.11 30.95
C ASP A 462 9.73 -27.67 31.50
N ALA A 463 9.78 -27.51 32.83
CA ALA A 463 9.35 -26.31 33.55
C ALA A 463 10.44 -25.67 34.44
N ILE A 464 10.03 -24.69 35.28
CA ILE A 464 10.79 -23.97 36.33
C ILE A 464 11.52 -22.70 35.80
N SER A 465 11.45 -21.50 36.41
CA SER A 465 10.88 -21.06 37.70
C SER A 465 10.20 -19.68 37.65
N THR A 466 9.41 -19.34 38.67
CA THR A 466 8.88 -17.99 38.96
C THR A 466 9.85 -17.17 39.83
N PRO A 467 9.55 -15.87 40.07
CA PRO A 467 8.89 -15.56 41.35
C PRO A 467 7.63 -14.69 41.20
N ALA A 468 6.85 -14.62 42.30
CA ALA A 468 5.47 -14.16 42.32
C ALA A 468 5.28 -12.68 42.70
N LEU A 469 4.07 -12.15 42.47
CA LEU A 469 3.46 -11.13 43.33
C LEU A 469 1.92 -11.23 43.34
N SER A 470 1.40 -11.33 44.57
CA SER A 470 0.03 -11.12 45.09
C SER A 470 -1.18 -11.04 44.15
N SER A 471 -2.21 -11.84 44.47
CA SER A 471 -3.59 -11.62 44.03
C SER A 471 -4.40 -10.86 45.08
N THR A 472 -5.44 -10.12 44.63
CA THR A 472 -6.55 -9.73 45.52
C THR A 472 -7.86 -9.66 44.74
N GLN A 473 -8.76 -10.59 45.08
CA GLN A 473 -10.24 -10.56 45.04
C GLN A 473 -11.02 -10.00 43.82
N ALA A 474 -12.03 -10.78 43.43
CA ALA A 474 -13.04 -10.42 42.46
C ALA A 474 -14.18 -9.57 43.05
N SER A 475 -14.88 -8.84 42.18
CA SER A 475 -16.26 -8.39 42.41
C SER A 475 -17.06 -8.52 41.12
N PHE A 476 -18.18 -9.23 41.16
CA PHE A 476 -19.26 -9.12 40.17
C PHE A 476 -19.87 -7.71 40.25
N ILE A 477 -20.16 -7.07 39.11
CA ILE A 477 -21.24 -6.08 38.98
C ILE A 477 -21.99 -6.37 37.66
N GLU A 478 -23.31 -6.21 37.73
CA GLU A 478 -24.30 -6.66 36.75
C GLU A 478 -24.39 -5.76 35.50
N THR A 479 -24.88 -6.34 34.41
CA THR A 479 -25.34 -5.61 33.21
C THR A 479 -26.74 -5.01 33.43
N PRO A 480 -26.96 -3.71 33.18
CA PRO A 480 -28.31 -3.16 33.03
C PRO A 480 -28.76 -3.25 31.58
N SER A 481 -29.73 -4.14 31.32
CA SER A 481 -30.51 -4.19 30.09
C SER A 481 -31.34 -2.91 29.92
N PHE A 482 -31.22 -2.21 28.79
CA PHE A 482 -32.17 -1.15 28.43
C PHE A 482 -33.11 -1.60 27.31
N SER A 483 -34.39 -1.67 27.65
CA SER A 483 -35.52 -1.77 26.72
C SER A 483 -36.55 -0.74 27.15
N SER A 484 -36.92 0.19 26.26
CA SER A 484 -38.27 0.79 26.20
C SER A 484 -38.44 1.77 25.03
N THR A 485 -39.22 1.32 24.05
CA THR A 485 -40.46 1.97 23.58
C THR A 485 -40.43 3.44 23.10
N VAL A 486 -40.71 3.60 21.80
CA VAL A 486 -41.12 4.85 21.13
C VAL A 486 -42.54 5.28 21.54
N PRO A 487 -42.82 6.57 21.77
CA PRO A 487 -44.18 7.11 21.78
C PRO A 487 -44.64 7.53 20.37
N LEU A 488 -45.78 7.01 19.93
CA LEU A 488 -46.56 7.56 18.82
C LEU A 488 -47.27 8.86 19.25
N LEU A 489 -47.38 9.84 18.35
CA LEU A 489 -48.36 10.92 18.44
C LEU A 489 -48.90 11.23 17.03
N SER A 490 -50.23 11.42 16.96
CA SER A 490 -51.00 11.48 15.70
C SER A 490 -52.10 12.56 15.80
N PHE A 491 -52.58 13.06 14.65
CA PHE A 491 -53.78 13.94 14.46
C PHE A 491 -53.66 15.39 15.00
N VAL A 492 -54.22 16.50 14.46
CA VAL A 492 -55.09 16.90 13.30
C VAL A 492 -54.59 18.31 12.82
N GLY A 493 -54.76 18.88 11.62
CA GLY A 493 -55.31 18.43 10.31
C GLY A 493 -56.24 19.46 9.62
N GLY A 494 -55.82 20.09 8.50
CA GLY A 494 -56.60 21.05 7.68
C GLY A 494 -55.69 22.01 6.89
N GLY A 495 -56.03 22.55 5.70
CA GLY A 495 -57.19 22.31 4.83
C GLY A 495 -57.50 23.52 3.92
N TYR A 496 -57.62 23.30 2.59
CA TYR A 496 -58.00 24.27 1.52
C TYR A 496 -57.03 25.46 1.25
N GLY A 497 -56.91 25.98 0.02
CA GLY A 497 -57.54 25.56 -1.26
C GLY A 497 -57.06 26.36 -2.49
N ASP A 498 -57.33 25.76 -3.66
CA ASP A 498 -57.10 26.15 -5.07
C ASP A 498 -56.92 27.62 -5.50
N ALA A 499 -56.06 27.83 -6.52
CA ALA A 499 -56.48 28.38 -7.82
C ALA A 499 -55.43 28.14 -8.93
N SER A 500 -55.88 27.66 -10.10
CA SER A 500 -55.15 27.67 -11.38
C SER A 500 -55.91 28.55 -12.38
N PRO A 501 -55.29 29.01 -13.49
CA PRO A 501 -55.72 28.41 -14.77
C PRO A 501 -54.62 28.27 -15.85
N SER A 502 -54.65 27.11 -16.56
CA SER A 502 -54.85 26.93 -18.03
C SER A 502 -54.08 27.84 -19.03
N THR A 503 -53.58 27.45 -20.23
CA THR A 503 -53.68 26.28 -21.16
C THR A 503 -52.33 26.18 -21.93
N SER A 504 -52.00 25.27 -22.88
CA SER A 504 -52.77 24.46 -23.84
C SER A 504 -52.01 23.19 -24.31
N THR A 505 -52.49 22.51 -25.35
CA THR A 505 -52.32 21.07 -25.62
C THR A 505 -51.44 20.69 -26.81
N LYS A 506 -50.89 19.46 -26.79
CA LYS A 506 -50.90 18.55 -27.96
C LYS A 506 -50.73 17.07 -27.55
N LYS A 507 -51.60 16.19 -28.07
CA LYS A 507 -51.56 14.71 -27.92
C LYS A 507 -50.83 14.07 -29.10
N VAL A 508 -50.11 12.97 -28.86
CA VAL A 508 -49.90 11.88 -29.83
C VAL A 508 -50.06 10.53 -29.09
N ALA A 509 -50.52 9.50 -29.77
CA ALA A 509 -51.06 8.28 -29.18
C ALA A 509 -50.03 7.16 -28.90
N LYS A 510 -50.46 6.21 -28.05
CA LYS A 510 -49.72 5.03 -27.55
C LYS A 510 -50.21 3.76 -28.25
N PRO A 511 -49.33 2.80 -28.61
CA PRO A 511 -49.71 1.40 -28.79
C PRO A 511 -49.54 0.63 -27.48
N THR A 512 -50.58 -0.07 -27.04
CA THR A 512 -50.54 -1.01 -25.91
C THR A 512 -50.55 -2.45 -26.39
N THR A 513 -49.55 -3.23 -26.01
CA THR A 513 -49.60 -4.71 -26.02
C THR A 513 -49.70 -5.21 -24.58
N LYS A 514 -50.74 -5.98 -24.28
CA LYS A 514 -50.87 -6.74 -23.03
C LYS A 514 -50.18 -8.09 -23.20
N VAL A 515 -49.46 -8.55 -22.16
CA VAL A 515 -49.06 -9.95 -21.98
C VAL A 515 -49.65 -10.42 -20.63
N PRO A 516 -50.18 -11.64 -20.50
CA PRO A 516 -50.91 -12.07 -19.30
C PRO A 516 -49.99 -12.32 -18.11
N ALA A 517 -50.54 -12.18 -16.90
CA ALA A 517 -49.90 -12.64 -15.67
C ALA A 517 -50.33 -14.08 -15.36
N SER A 518 -49.37 -15.01 -15.34
CA SER A 518 -49.52 -16.37 -14.79
C SER A 518 -48.14 -16.91 -14.39
N GLU A 519 -48.10 -17.71 -13.32
CA GLU A 519 -46.91 -18.40 -12.77
C GLU A 519 -45.84 -17.53 -12.08
N TYR A 520 -46.20 -16.93 -10.95
CA TYR A 520 -45.28 -16.93 -9.80
C TYR A 520 -45.53 -18.19 -8.97
N ALA A 521 -44.74 -19.24 -9.21
CA ALA A 521 -44.66 -20.36 -8.28
C ALA A 521 -43.99 -19.89 -6.99
N ALA A 522 -44.67 -20.02 -5.85
CA ALA A 522 -44.12 -19.66 -4.56
C ALA A 522 -42.91 -20.56 -4.23
N ALA A 523 -41.78 -19.95 -3.87
CA ALA A 523 -40.64 -20.71 -3.35
C ALA A 523 -41.05 -21.40 -2.03
N PRO A 524 -40.71 -22.70 -1.84
CA PRO A 524 -41.00 -23.37 -0.59
C PRO A 524 -40.20 -22.74 0.56
N LYS A 525 -40.83 -22.60 1.74
CA LYS A 525 -40.12 -22.24 2.97
C LYS A 525 -39.01 -23.27 3.25
N PRO A 526 -37.84 -22.85 3.78
CA PRO A 526 -36.86 -23.80 4.28
C PRO A 526 -37.44 -24.55 5.48
N THR A 527 -37.62 -25.86 5.33
CA THR A 527 -37.90 -26.76 6.45
C THR A 527 -36.63 -26.88 7.30
N ALA A 528 -36.75 -26.79 8.63
CA ALA A 528 -35.62 -27.06 9.51
C ALA A 528 -35.12 -28.50 9.30
N ALA A 529 -33.80 -28.68 9.17
CA ALA A 529 -33.20 -30.01 9.17
C ALA A 529 -33.34 -30.62 10.56
N ALA A 530 -33.80 -31.86 10.64
CA ALA A 530 -33.87 -32.59 11.90
C ALA A 530 -32.45 -32.97 12.35
N GLU A 531 -32.12 -32.67 13.60
CA GLU A 531 -30.88 -33.12 14.23
C GLU A 531 -30.97 -34.62 14.54
N ALA A 532 -30.03 -35.40 14.00
CA ALA A 532 -29.84 -36.80 14.37
C ALA A 532 -28.64 -36.88 15.31
N VAL A 533 -28.90 -37.29 16.55
CA VAL A 533 -27.88 -37.50 17.59
C VAL A 533 -27.49 -38.97 17.59
N ASP A 534 -26.20 -39.29 17.57
CA ASP A 534 -25.72 -40.65 17.74
C ASP A 534 -25.65 -41.06 19.21
N GLU A 535 -25.47 -42.36 19.47
CA GLU A 535 -25.51 -42.94 20.81
C GLU A 535 -24.34 -42.54 21.74
N ASN A 536 -23.44 -41.65 21.31
CA ASN A 536 -22.39 -41.03 22.12
C ASN A 536 -22.50 -39.50 22.24
N GLY A 537 -23.56 -38.88 21.71
CA GLY A 537 -23.93 -37.50 22.04
C GLY A 537 -23.06 -36.40 21.43
N MET A 538 -22.43 -36.64 20.27
CA MET A 538 -21.60 -35.63 19.59
C MET A 538 -22.24 -35.15 18.28
N VAL A 539 -22.33 -33.83 18.07
CA VAL A 539 -23.00 -33.23 16.89
C VAL A 539 -22.08 -33.28 15.67
N VAL A 540 -22.41 -34.12 14.68
CA VAL A 540 -21.65 -34.24 13.42
C VAL A 540 -22.18 -33.25 12.38
N VAL A 541 -21.44 -32.16 12.15
CA VAL A 541 -21.73 -31.20 11.07
C VAL A 541 -21.06 -31.64 9.77
N THR A 542 -21.80 -32.29 8.87
CA THR A 542 -21.35 -32.60 7.52
C THR A 542 -21.39 -31.37 6.60
N LYS A 543 -20.22 -30.79 6.30
CA LYS A 543 -20.09 -29.74 5.27
C LYS A 543 -20.29 -30.34 3.87
N THR A 544 -21.51 -30.23 3.34
CA THR A 544 -21.78 -30.49 1.92
C THR A 544 -21.36 -29.27 1.09
N ASN A 545 -20.33 -29.42 0.26
CA ASN A 545 -19.92 -28.37 -0.69
C ASN A 545 -20.97 -28.21 -1.81
N VAL A 546 -21.80 -27.17 -1.74
CA VAL A 546 -22.68 -26.77 -2.83
C VAL A 546 -21.89 -25.89 -3.80
N VAL A 547 -21.42 -26.47 -4.91
CA VAL A 547 -20.84 -25.71 -6.02
C VAL A 547 -21.99 -25.11 -6.84
N VAL A 548 -22.23 -23.81 -6.68
CA VAL A 548 -23.14 -23.06 -7.55
C VAL A 548 -22.41 -22.76 -8.86
N VAL A 549 -22.70 -23.54 -9.90
CA VAL A 549 -22.25 -23.23 -11.27
C VAL A 549 -23.21 -22.22 -11.88
N THR A 550 -22.79 -20.96 -11.98
CA THR A 550 -23.49 -19.95 -12.78
C THR A 550 -23.11 -20.10 -14.25
N GLU A 551 -24.08 -20.52 -15.08
CA GLU A 551 -23.89 -20.65 -16.53
C GLU A 551 -23.99 -19.28 -17.22
N THR A 552 -22.84 -18.63 -17.46
CA THR A 552 -22.78 -17.39 -18.26
C THR A 552 -22.95 -17.71 -19.75
N GLN A 553 -24.18 -17.56 -20.27
CA GLN A 553 -24.44 -17.72 -21.70
C GLN A 553 -24.06 -16.45 -22.48
N TYR A 554 -23.05 -16.57 -23.35
CA TYR A 554 -22.71 -15.53 -24.33
C TYR A 554 -23.59 -15.66 -25.58
N VAL A 555 -24.41 -14.64 -25.85
CA VAL A 555 -25.21 -14.54 -27.08
C VAL A 555 -24.53 -13.58 -28.05
N THR A 556 -23.80 -14.12 -29.02
CA THR A 556 -23.25 -13.31 -30.12
C THR A 556 -24.35 -13.02 -31.13
N LEU A 557 -24.82 -11.78 -31.20
CA LEU A 557 -25.77 -11.32 -32.21
C LEU A 557 -25.08 -11.07 -33.56
N THR A 558 -25.05 -12.08 -34.42
CA THR A 558 -24.87 -11.89 -35.87
C THR A 558 -26.22 -11.96 -36.59
N ALA A 559 -26.42 -11.06 -37.55
CA ALA A 559 -27.67 -10.96 -38.29
C ALA A 559 -27.87 -12.17 -39.21
N GLY A 560 -28.69 -13.15 -38.78
CA GLY A 560 -29.22 -14.19 -39.66
C GLY A 560 -29.25 -15.61 -39.09
N GLY A 561 -30.39 -16.00 -38.48
CA GLY A 561 -30.84 -17.40 -38.42
C GLY A 561 -30.38 -18.24 -37.22
N TYR A 562 -31.35 -18.71 -36.42
CA TYR A 562 -31.13 -19.62 -35.29
C TYR A 562 -30.76 -21.04 -35.75
N ARG A 563 -29.73 -21.64 -35.12
CA ARG A 563 -29.62 -23.10 -34.92
C ARG A 563 -28.96 -23.40 -33.56
N HIS A 564 -29.65 -24.14 -32.70
CA HIS A 564 -29.03 -24.71 -31.50
C HIS A 564 -28.19 -25.94 -31.83
N LYS A 565 -26.97 -26.01 -31.27
CA LYS A 565 -26.28 -27.28 -30.99
C LYS A 565 -25.86 -27.29 -29.52
N ARG A 566 -26.25 -28.34 -28.79
CA ARG A 566 -25.78 -28.61 -27.43
C ARG A 566 -24.53 -29.47 -27.50
N HIS A 567 -23.49 -29.12 -26.75
CA HIS A 567 -22.43 -30.05 -26.35
C HIS A 567 -22.27 -29.99 -24.84
N ARG A 568 -22.46 -31.13 -24.17
CA ARG A 568 -21.97 -31.35 -22.81
C ARG A 568 -20.51 -31.78 -22.87
N ARG A 569 -19.70 -31.33 -21.92
CA ARG A 569 -18.58 -32.10 -21.38
C ARG A 569 -18.80 -32.28 -19.89
N TYR A 570 -18.28 -33.38 -19.37
CA TYR A 570 -18.29 -33.73 -17.95
C TYR A 570 -17.12 -33.05 -17.24
#